data_AF-A0A5N3P756-F1
#
_entry.id   AF-A0A5N3P756-F1
#
_cell.length_a   1.000
_cell.length_b   1.000
_cell.length_c   1.000
_cell.angle_alpha   90.00
_cell.angle_beta   90.00
_cell.angle_gamma   90.00
#
_symmetry.space_group_name_H-M   'P 1'
#
loop_
_entity.id
_entity.type
_entity.pdbx_description
1 polymer ?
#
loop_
_entity_poly.entity_id
_entity_poly.type
_entity_poly.pdbx_seq_one_letter_code
_entity_poly.pdbx_strand_id
1 'polypeptide(L)'
;MPNSPSEPSQGPDWHKLIEFARDLPTRLAAAYTQERKQPHNLCADQHDEAIGRMIDLLVGMWTDLAAAYPAGHFGGKDPEVFFREYLAGRLRWRTVLVWENFEDPIEELEVRRAVLSDAEDAVADIVAAIFRRNDKVMPGLWAQWWQKARAVRHET
;
A
#
# COMPACT_ATOMS: atom_id res chain seq x y z
N MET A 1 11.87 43.61 12.62
CA MET A 1 11.72 42.21 12.16
C MET A 1 10.84 41.49 13.17
N PRO A 2 9.67 40.96 12.79
CA PRO A 2 8.86 40.16 13.70
C PRO A 2 9.39 38.71 13.71
N ASN A 3 9.94 38.29 14.85
CA ASN A 3 10.20 36.89 15.14
C ASN A 3 8.86 36.17 15.22
N SER A 4 8.51 35.39 14.20
CA SER A 4 7.42 34.42 14.32
C SER A 4 7.94 33.24 15.15
N PRO A 5 7.24 32.81 16.20
CA PRO A 5 7.60 31.59 16.90
C PRO A 5 7.38 30.43 15.93
N SER A 6 8.45 29.75 15.54
CA SER A 6 8.34 28.44 14.91
C SER A 6 7.71 27.53 15.96
N GLU A 7 6.41 27.20 15.78
CA GLU A 7 5.79 26.17 16.60
C GLU A 7 6.66 24.91 16.55
N PRO A 8 6.93 24.26 17.69
CA PRO A 8 7.61 22.97 17.64
C PRO A 8 6.67 22.03 16.89
N SER A 9 7.05 21.66 15.67
CA SER A 9 6.44 20.57 14.93
C SER A 9 6.45 19.37 15.86
N GLN A 10 5.29 19.06 16.45
CA GLN A 10 5.12 17.88 17.27
C GLN A 10 5.42 16.70 16.35
N GLY A 11 6.52 16.01 16.62
CA GLY A 11 6.90 14.81 15.86
C GLY A 11 5.80 13.76 15.88
N PRO A 12 5.92 12.69 15.08
CA PRO A 12 4.88 11.68 14.97
C PRO A 12 4.51 11.10 16.34
N ASP A 13 3.22 10.87 16.55
CA ASP A 13 2.72 10.09 17.67
C ASP A 13 3.12 8.62 17.46
N TRP A 14 4.32 8.29 17.92
CA TRP A 14 4.92 6.96 17.77
C TRP A 14 4.07 5.84 18.36
N HIS A 15 3.25 6.13 19.37
CA HIS A 15 2.39 5.11 19.94
C HIS A 15 1.30 4.71 18.95
N LYS A 16 0.59 5.70 18.39
CA LYS A 16 -0.43 5.46 17.34
C LYS A 16 0.16 4.80 16.12
N LEU A 17 1.36 5.22 15.69
CA LEU A 17 2.00 4.64 14.51
C LEU A 17 2.39 3.17 14.72
N ILE A 18 2.85 2.80 15.92
CA ILE A 18 3.16 1.39 16.25
C ILE A 18 1.90 0.53 16.26
N GLU A 19 0.81 1.01 16.87
CA GLU A 19 -0.48 0.30 16.88
C GLU A 19 -1.01 0.13 15.47
N PHE A 20 -1.00 1.22 14.70
CA PHE A 20 -1.39 1.20 13.30
C PHE A 20 -0.60 0.17 12.49
N ALA A 21 0.74 0.20 12.60
CA ALA A 21 1.61 -0.75 11.91
C ALA A 21 1.27 -2.21 12.27
N ARG A 22 1.05 -2.50 13.55
CA ARG A 22 0.66 -3.84 14.03
C ARG A 22 -0.69 -4.30 13.46
N ASP A 23 -1.61 -3.38 13.22
CA ASP A 23 -2.94 -3.68 12.69
C ASP A 23 -2.97 -3.88 11.17
N LEU A 24 -1.96 -3.42 10.43
CA LEU A 24 -1.93 -3.47 8.96
C LEU A 24 -2.18 -4.88 8.38
N PRO A 25 -1.51 -5.96 8.84
CA PRO A 25 -1.78 -7.30 8.31
C PRO A 25 -3.24 -7.73 8.50
N THR A 26 -3.83 -7.41 9.66
CA THR A 26 -5.23 -7.73 9.95
C THR A 26 -6.18 -6.97 9.02
N ARG A 27 -5.92 -5.68 8.79
CA ARG A 27 -6.70 -4.85 7.85
C ARG A 27 -6.63 -5.40 6.42
N LEU A 28 -5.44 -5.79 5.96
CA LEU A 28 -5.25 -6.37 4.63
C LEU A 28 -6.00 -7.70 4.50
N ALA A 29 -5.86 -8.60 5.48
CA ALA A 29 -6.54 -9.90 5.47
C ALA A 29 -8.07 -9.75 5.50
N ALA A 30 -8.60 -8.80 6.28
CA ALA A 30 -10.02 -8.51 6.34
C ALA A 30 -10.55 -7.99 5.00
N ALA A 31 -9.81 -7.08 4.34
CA ALA A 31 -10.17 -6.57 3.03
C ALA A 31 -10.17 -7.68 1.97
N TYR A 32 -9.14 -8.52 1.91
CA TYR A 32 -9.13 -9.69 1.00
C TYR A 32 -10.27 -10.66 1.27
N THR A 33 -10.58 -10.92 2.54
CA THR A 33 -11.73 -11.76 2.92
C THR A 33 -13.05 -11.14 2.46
N GLN A 34 -13.19 -9.82 2.53
CA GLN A 34 -14.39 -9.11 2.09
C GLN A 34 -14.55 -9.16 0.56
N GLU A 35 -13.50 -8.87 -0.21
CA GLU A 35 -13.54 -8.97 -1.67
C GLU A 35 -13.85 -10.40 -2.12
N ARG A 36 -13.33 -11.43 -1.44
CA ARG A 36 -13.68 -12.84 -1.75
C ARG A 36 -15.15 -13.19 -1.55
N LYS A 37 -15.86 -12.53 -0.62
CA LYS A 37 -17.29 -12.78 -0.38
C LYS A 37 -18.18 -12.15 -1.44
N GLN A 38 -17.65 -11.22 -2.22
CA GLN A 38 -18.40 -10.60 -3.30
C GLN A 38 -18.36 -11.50 -4.55
N PRO A 39 -19.44 -11.55 -5.33
CA PRO A 39 -19.53 -12.40 -6.52
C PRO A 39 -18.76 -11.78 -7.70
N HIS A 40 -17.44 -11.56 -7.55
CA HIS A 40 -16.57 -11.05 -8.62
C HIS A 40 -16.38 -12.05 -9.77
N ASN A 41 -16.76 -13.32 -9.57
CA ASN A 41 -16.49 -14.45 -10.45
C ASN A 41 -17.21 -14.43 -11.81
N LEU A 42 -17.90 -13.34 -12.17
CA LEU A 42 -18.76 -13.29 -13.36
C LEU A 42 -18.27 -12.33 -14.45
N CYS A 43 -17.38 -11.36 -14.15
CA CYS A 43 -16.88 -10.41 -15.14
C CYS A 43 -15.47 -9.89 -14.83
N ALA A 44 -14.63 -9.71 -15.86
CA ALA A 44 -13.29 -9.13 -15.74
C ALA A 44 -13.30 -7.72 -15.13
N ASP A 45 -14.31 -6.90 -15.46
CA ASP A 45 -14.48 -5.55 -14.92
C ASP A 45 -14.64 -5.54 -13.39
N GLN A 46 -15.34 -6.54 -12.83
CA GLN A 46 -15.54 -6.65 -11.38
C GLN A 46 -14.25 -7.04 -10.65
N HIS A 47 -13.40 -7.84 -11.30
CA HIS A 47 -12.07 -8.13 -10.79
C HIS A 47 -11.17 -6.89 -10.85
N ASP A 48 -11.28 -6.08 -11.90
CA ASP A 48 -10.53 -4.83 -12.01
C ASP A 48 -10.92 -3.84 -10.89
N GLU A 49 -12.21 -3.64 -10.67
CA GLU A 49 -12.70 -2.78 -9.59
C GLU A 49 -12.24 -3.27 -8.21
N ALA A 50 -12.25 -4.59 -7.98
CA ALA A 50 -11.73 -5.18 -6.74
C ALA A 50 -10.24 -4.88 -6.55
N ILE A 51 -9.43 -5.01 -7.61
CA ILE A 51 -8.01 -4.63 -7.56
C ILE A 51 -7.85 -3.13 -7.27
N GLY A 52 -8.66 -2.27 -7.91
CA GLY A 52 -8.67 -0.83 -7.65
C GLY A 52 -8.92 -0.50 -6.17
N ARG A 53 -9.96 -1.10 -5.57
CA ARG A 53 -10.27 -0.94 -4.13
C ARG A 53 -9.13 -1.39 -3.22
N MET A 54 -8.48 -2.51 -3.56
CA MET A 54 -7.33 -3.00 -2.79
C MET A 54 -6.12 -2.08 -2.92
N ILE A 55 -5.88 -1.50 -4.09
CA ILE A 55 -4.82 -0.49 -4.30
C ILE A 55 -5.13 0.77 -3.48
N ASP A 56 -6.37 1.27 -3.49
CA ASP A 56 -6.76 2.45 -2.71
C ASP A 56 -6.57 2.23 -1.21
N LEU A 57 -6.92 1.05 -0.70
CA LEU A 57 -6.65 0.67 0.68
C LEU A 57 -5.15 0.74 1.01
N LEU A 58 -4.31 0.16 0.16
CA LEU A 58 -2.85 0.15 0.35
C LEU A 58 -2.25 1.54 0.27
N VAL A 59 -2.73 2.39 -0.65
CA VAL A 59 -2.36 3.80 -0.71
C VAL A 59 -2.73 4.51 0.60
N GLY A 60 -3.92 4.28 1.15
CA GLY A 60 -4.30 4.81 2.45
C GLY A 60 -3.37 4.36 3.59
N MET A 61 -3.05 3.06 3.64
CA MET A 61 -2.09 2.53 4.61
C MET A 61 -0.72 3.20 4.50
N TRP A 62 -0.27 3.42 3.26
CA TRP A 62 1.00 4.05 2.97
C TRP A 62 1.00 5.54 3.37
N THR A 63 -0.07 6.27 3.08
CA THR A 63 -0.28 7.67 3.50
C THR A 63 -0.25 7.82 5.01
N ASP A 64 -0.92 6.93 5.74
CA ASP A 64 -0.89 6.96 7.21
C ASP A 64 0.52 6.68 7.78
N LEU A 65 1.28 5.77 7.16
CA LEU A 65 2.68 5.52 7.52
C LEU A 65 3.59 6.72 7.21
N ALA A 66 3.22 7.56 6.23
CA ALA A 66 4.00 8.72 5.82
C ALA A 66 4.15 9.76 6.94
N ALA A 67 3.26 9.75 7.95
CA ALA A 67 3.36 10.61 9.13
C ALA A 67 4.68 10.43 9.91
N ALA A 68 5.38 9.30 9.74
CA ALA A 68 6.68 9.03 10.35
C ALA A 68 7.82 9.90 9.79
N TYR A 69 7.63 10.50 8.62
CA TYR A 69 8.65 11.22 7.88
C TYR A 69 8.52 12.74 8.08
N PRO A 70 9.64 13.48 8.02
CA PRO A 70 9.60 14.94 8.12
C PRO A 70 8.89 15.57 6.92
N ALA A 71 8.35 16.77 7.12
CA ALA A 71 7.78 17.56 6.03
C ALA A 71 8.78 17.72 4.87
N GLY A 72 8.29 17.57 3.63
CA GLY A 72 9.12 17.66 2.43
C GLY A 72 9.88 16.38 2.05
N HIS A 73 9.81 15.31 2.84
CA HIS A 73 10.45 14.03 2.52
C HIS A 73 10.04 13.49 1.14
N PHE A 74 8.77 13.68 0.75
CA PHE A 74 8.21 13.26 -0.53
C PHE A 74 8.37 14.35 -1.62
N GLY A 75 9.48 15.10 -1.59
CA GLY A 75 9.76 16.15 -2.57
C GLY A 75 8.78 17.32 -2.53
N GLY A 76 8.19 17.59 -1.37
CA GLY A 76 7.17 18.63 -1.19
C GLY A 76 5.77 18.27 -1.72
N LYS A 77 5.58 17.03 -2.21
CA LYS A 77 4.25 16.54 -2.60
C LYS A 77 3.47 16.04 -1.39
N ASP A 78 2.16 16.08 -1.52
CA ASP A 78 1.27 15.30 -0.66
C ASP A 78 1.61 13.80 -0.77
N PRO A 79 1.69 13.05 0.36
CA PRO A 79 2.08 11.64 0.32
C PRO A 79 1.17 10.77 -0.53
N GLU A 80 -0.15 10.98 -0.46
CA GLU A 80 -1.11 10.20 -1.27
C GLU A 80 -0.86 10.45 -2.76
N VAL A 81 -0.69 11.71 -3.15
CA VAL A 81 -0.37 12.09 -4.54
C VAL A 81 0.94 11.42 -4.98
N PHE A 82 1.98 11.48 -4.16
CA PHE A 82 3.27 10.85 -4.46
C PHE A 82 3.13 9.33 -4.66
N PHE A 83 2.39 8.63 -3.80
CA PHE A 83 2.21 7.19 -3.90
C PHE A 83 1.37 6.78 -5.12
N ARG A 84 0.31 7.54 -5.43
CA ARG A 84 -0.48 7.31 -6.65
C ARG A 84 0.34 7.53 -7.91
N GLU A 85 1.17 8.56 -7.96
CA GLU A 85 2.09 8.78 -9.10
C GLU A 85 3.12 7.66 -9.24
N TYR A 86 3.66 7.17 -8.11
CA TYR A 86 4.58 6.03 -8.10
C TYR A 86 3.91 4.78 -8.71
N LEU A 87 2.70 4.43 -8.25
CA LEU A 87 1.95 3.28 -8.77
C LEU A 87 1.52 3.47 -10.23
N ALA A 88 1.16 4.69 -10.65
CA ALA A 88 0.90 4.99 -12.05
C ALA A 88 2.16 4.80 -12.92
N GLY A 89 3.35 5.11 -12.38
CA GLY A 89 4.62 4.79 -13.01
C GLY A 89 4.85 3.30 -13.17
N ARG A 90 4.55 2.52 -12.12
CA ARG A 90 4.62 1.04 -12.16
C ARG A 90 3.67 0.45 -13.17
N LEU A 91 2.43 0.94 -13.23
CA LEU A 91 1.43 0.55 -14.21
C LEU A 91 1.94 0.80 -15.64
N ARG A 92 2.37 2.04 -15.95
CA ARG A 92 2.92 2.38 -17.27
C ARG A 92 4.08 1.48 -17.67
N TRP A 93 5.02 1.24 -16.74
CA TRP A 93 6.17 0.40 -17.01
C TRP A 93 5.77 -1.07 -17.31
N ARG A 94 4.82 -1.63 -16.56
CA ARG A 94 4.34 -3.00 -16.76
C ARG A 94 3.50 -3.13 -18.03
N THR A 95 2.68 -2.14 -18.33
CA THR A 95 1.93 -2.01 -19.59
C THR A 95 2.86 -2.09 -20.81
N VAL A 96 4.02 -1.45 -20.78
CA VAL A 96 5.01 -1.53 -21.87
C VAL A 96 5.52 -2.97 -22.08
N LEU A 97 5.60 -3.78 -21.03
CA LEU A 97 6.07 -5.16 -21.13
C LEU A 97 5.07 -6.12 -21.80
N VAL A 98 3.79 -5.73 -21.89
CA VAL A 98 2.71 -6.52 -22.51
C VAL A 98 2.10 -5.83 -23.74
N TRP A 99 2.75 -4.77 -24.23
CA TRP A 99 2.21 -3.88 -25.26
C TRP A 99 1.81 -4.58 -26.57
N GLU A 100 2.43 -5.70 -26.91
CA GLU A 100 2.12 -6.46 -28.14
C GLU A 100 0.77 -7.20 -28.09
N ASN A 101 0.18 -7.37 -26.90
CA ASN A 101 -1.00 -8.21 -26.66
C ASN A 101 -2.17 -7.43 -26.00
N PHE A 102 -2.19 -6.11 -26.13
CA PHE A 102 -3.12 -5.22 -25.40
C PHE A 102 -4.62 -5.40 -25.70
N GLU A 103 -4.98 -6.25 -26.64
CA GLU A 103 -6.37 -6.61 -26.93
C GLU A 103 -6.89 -7.77 -26.06
N ASP A 104 -6.05 -8.37 -25.21
CA ASP A 104 -6.44 -9.43 -24.25
C ASP A 104 -6.75 -8.83 -22.86
N PRO A 105 -8.03 -8.82 -22.42
CA PRO A 105 -8.43 -8.34 -21.09
C PRO A 105 -7.77 -9.12 -19.94
N ILE A 106 -7.33 -10.36 -20.17
CA ILE A 106 -6.64 -11.17 -19.17
C ILE A 106 -5.26 -10.59 -18.89
N GLU A 107 -4.54 -10.17 -19.92
CA GLU A 107 -3.21 -9.57 -19.76
C GLU A 107 -3.27 -8.21 -19.04
N GLU A 108 -4.27 -7.39 -19.34
CA GLU A 108 -4.49 -6.14 -18.60
C GLU A 108 -4.76 -6.41 -17.11
N LEU A 109 -5.57 -7.43 -16.80
CA LEU A 109 -5.86 -7.83 -15.43
C LEU A 109 -4.60 -8.30 -14.70
N GLU A 110 -3.74 -9.08 -15.37
CA GLU A 110 -2.46 -9.53 -14.80
C GLU A 110 -1.49 -8.38 -14.53
N VAL A 111 -1.41 -7.39 -15.42
CA VAL A 111 -0.64 -6.16 -15.16
C VAL A 111 -1.11 -5.48 -13.88
N ARG A 112 -2.43 -5.34 -13.70
CA ARG A 112 -2.99 -4.69 -12.52
C ARG A 112 -2.80 -5.51 -11.24
N ARG A 113 -2.90 -6.84 -11.29
CA ARG A 113 -2.53 -7.74 -10.18
C ARG A 113 -1.06 -7.58 -9.78
N ALA A 114 -0.19 -7.33 -10.75
CA ALA A 114 1.21 -7.09 -10.49
C ALA A 114 1.46 -5.70 -9.85
N VAL A 115 0.69 -4.66 -10.25
CA VAL A 115 0.71 -3.35 -9.58
C VAL A 115 0.17 -3.43 -8.14
N LEU A 116 -0.89 -4.22 -7.91
CA LEU A 116 -1.36 -4.50 -6.55
C LEU A 116 -0.24 -5.11 -5.70
N SER A 117 0.50 -6.06 -6.26
CA SER A 117 1.63 -6.70 -5.56
C SER A 117 2.77 -5.69 -5.29
N ASP A 118 3.05 -4.77 -6.22
CA ASP A 118 4.01 -3.66 -5.98
C ASP A 118 3.56 -2.76 -4.81
N ALA A 119 2.25 -2.48 -4.69
CA ALA A 119 1.71 -1.68 -3.59
C ALA A 119 1.82 -2.40 -2.23
N GLU A 120 1.59 -3.72 -2.19
CA GLU A 120 1.78 -4.52 -0.98
C GLU A 120 3.24 -4.52 -0.49
N ASP A 121 4.18 -4.62 -1.44
CA ASP A 121 5.61 -4.64 -1.15
C ASP A 121 6.08 -3.25 -0.67
N ALA A 122 5.56 -2.17 -1.26
CA ALA A 122 5.88 -0.81 -0.82
C ALA A 122 5.46 -0.53 0.64
N VAL A 123 4.28 -1.01 1.06
CA VAL A 123 3.84 -0.91 2.46
C VAL A 123 4.79 -1.69 3.37
N ALA A 124 5.17 -2.91 3.00
CA ALA A 124 6.09 -3.74 3.78
C ALA A 124 7.47 -3.09 3.93
N ASP A 125 8.02 -2.55 2.84
CA ASP A 125 9.32 -1.88 2.83
C ASP A 125 9.34 -0.66 3.75
N ILE A 126 8.23 0.07 3.85
CA ILE A 126 8.16 1.27 4.69
C ILE A 126 7.95 0.95 6.14
N VAL A 127 7.16 -0.07 6.47
CA VAL A 127 7.13 -0.59 7.84
C VAL A 127 8.54 -1.05 8.25
N ALA A 128 9.25 -1.77 7.38
CA ALA A 128 10.62 -2.19 7.64
C ALA A 128 11.57 -1.00 7.81
N ALA A 129 11.43 0.05 7.00
CA ALA A 129 12.26 1.26 7.07
C ALA A 129 12.02 2.05 8.37
N ILE A 130 10.75 2.29 8.73
CA ILE A 130 10.36 3.04 9.93
C ILE A 130 10.76 2.29 11.20
N PHE A 131 10.52 0.97 11.24
CA PHE A 131 10.65 0.17 12.47
C PHE A 131 11.88 -0.73 12.52
N ARG A 132 12.88 -0.50 11.66
CA ARG A 132 14.12 -1.30 11.58
C ARG A 132 14.81 -1.56 12.93
N ARG A 133 14.68 -0.62 13.87
CA ARG A 133 15.29 -0.67 15.21
C ARG A 133 14.25 -0.64 16.35
N ASN A 134 12.99 -0.92 16.05
CA ASN A 134 11.90 -0.85 17.02
C ASN A 134 11.27 -2.23 17.22
N ASP A 135 11.68 -2.90 18.29
CA ASP A 135 11.21 -4.25 18.63
C ASP A 135 9.73 -4.30 18.98
N LYS A 136 9.07 -3.15 19.23
CA LYS A 136 7.63 -3.13 19.52
C LYS A 136 6.81 -3.61 18.33
N VAL A 137 7.24 -3.36 17.09
CA VAL A 137 6.52 -3.88 15.91
C VAL A 137 6.90 -5.34 15.61
N MET A 138 7.98 -5.85 16.23
CA MET A 138 8.53 -7.19 15.98
C MET A 138 8.68 -7.46 14.47
N PRO A 139 9.52 -6.71 13.72
CA PRO A 139 9.51 -6.69 12.26
C PRO A 139 9.56 -8.06 11.56
N GLY A 140 10.29 -9.03 12.13
CA GLY A 140 10.35 -10.39 11.60
C GLY A 140 9.00 -11.14 11.72
N LEU A 141 8.29 -10.97 12.84
CA LEU A 141 6.96 -11.55 13.04
C LEU A 141 5.90 -10.79 12.24
N TRP A 142 6.02 -9.47 12.19
CA TRP A 142 5.16 -8.61 11.37
C TRP A 142 5.22 -9.00 9.90
N ALA A 143 6.41 -9.20 9.33
CA ALA A 143 6.58 -9.63 7.95
C ALA A 143 5.90 -10.98 7.67
N GLN A 144 5.95 -11.92 8.62
CA GLN A 144 5.24 -13.20 8.50
C GLN A 144 3.72 -13.00 8.51
N TRP A 145 3.19 -12.12 9.36
CA TRP A 145 1.76 -11.79 9.37
C TRP A 145 1.32 -11.11 8.09
N TRP A 146 2.13 -10.19 7.56
CA TRP A 146 1.88 -9.55 6.27
C TRP A 146 1.82 -10.57 5.14
N GLN A 147 2.79 -11.49 5.06
CA GLN A 147 2.78 -12.57 4.06
C GLN A 147 1.56 -13.49 4.19
N LYS A 148 1.15 -13.84 5.42
CA LYS A 148 -0.10 -14.59 5.65
C LYS A 148 -1.33 -13.82 5.19
N ALA A 149 -1.39 -12.51 5.43
CA ALA A 149 -2.49 -11.66 4.97
C ALA A 149 -2.56 -11.62 3.43
N ARG A 150 -1.41 -11.49 2.75
CA ARG A 150 -1.33 -11.58 1.27
C ARG A 150 -1.80 -12.93 0.75
N ALA A 151 -1.48 -14.03 1.45
CA ALA A 151 -1.88 -15.37 1.04
C ALA A 151 -3.41 -15.57 1.01
N VAL A 152 -4.18 -14.81 1.80
CA VAL A 152 -5.66 -14.84 1.77
C VAL A 152 -6.21 -14.55 0.37
N ARG A 153 -5.48 -13.78 -0.45
CA ARG A 153 -5.79 -13.51 -1.86
C ARG A 153 -5.81 -14.78 -2.72
N HIS A 154 -5.01 -15.78 -2.35
CA HIS A 154 -4.72 -16.99 -3.14
C HIS A 154 -5.34 -18.27 -2.59
N GLU A 155 -5.82 -18.27 -1.34
CA GLU A 155 -6.51 -19.42 -0.76
C GLU A 155 -7.82 -19.68 -1.52
N THR A 156 -7.91 -20.83 -2.18
CA THR A 156 -9.09 -21.31 -2.93
C THR A 156 -10.03 -22.11 -2.04
#